data_AF-A0A7Y2XG79-F1
#
_entry.id   AF-A0A7Y2XG79-F1
#
_cell.length_a   1.000
_cell.length_b   1.000
_cell.length_c   1.000
_cell.angle_alpha   90.00
_cell.angle_beta   90.00
_cell.angle_gamma   90.00
#
_symmetry.space_group_name_H-M   'P 1'
#
loop_
_entity.id
_entity.type
_entity.pdbx_description
1 polymer ?
#
loop_
_entity_poly.entity_id
_entity_poly.type
_entity_poly.pdbx_seq_one_letter_code
_entity_poly.pdbx_strand_id
1 'polypeptide(L)' 'MQLNLEGQTAIVTGASRGIGRASAIALAEKGFDVVVTA' A
#
# COMPACT_ATOMS: atom_id res chain seq x y z
N MET A 1 -15.76 -6.86 -8.38
CA MET A 1 -16.08 -5.68 -7.55
C MET A 1 -15.05 -4.62 -7.84
N GLN A 2 -15.46 -3.41 -8.24
CA GLN A 2 -14.57 -2.26 -8.39
C GLN A 2 -14.60 -1.48 -7.07
N LEU A 3 -13.45 -1.32 -6.43
CA LEU A 3 -13.31 -0.44 -5.27
C LEU A 3 -12.83 0.92 -5.80
N ASN A 4 -13.58 1.99 -5.56
CA ASN A 4 -13.17 3.35 -5.94
C ASN A 4 -12.29 3.94 -4.84
N LEU A 5 -10.98 3.71 -4.95
CA LEU A 5 -10.00 4.06 -3.90
C LEU A 5 -8.92 5.04 -4.39
N GLU A 6 -9.14 5.68 -5.54
CA GLU A 6 -8.24 6.73 -6.03
C GLU A 6 -8.05 7.83 -4.98
N GLY A 7 -6.80 8.22 -4.75
CA GLY A 7 -6.43 9.27 -3.81
C GLY A 7 -6.57 8.92 -2.33
N GLN A 8 -6.79 7.64 -1.98
CA GLN A 8 -6.79 7.21 -0.58
C GLN A 8 -5.37 6.97 -0.06
N THR A 9 -5.18 7.17 1.25
CA THR A 9 -3.94 6.86 1.95
C THR A 9 -4.00 5.46 2.59
N ALA A 10 -2.96 4.65 2.41
CA ALA A 10 -2.82 3.33 3.03
C ALA A 10 -1.62 3.29 3.99
N ILE A 11 -1.81 2.68 5.16
CA ILE A 11 -0.72 2.41 6.12
C ILE A 11 -0.38 0.92 6.06
N VAL A 12 0.89 0.61 5.78
CA VAL A 12 1.39 -0.77 5.73
C VAL A 12 2.47 -0.97 6.79
N THR A 13 2.21 -1.87 7.74
CA THR A 13 3.15 -2.28 8.78
C THR A 13 3.96 -3.50 8.34
N GLY A 14 5.10 -3.78 8.96
CA GLY A 14 5.98 -4.89 8.56
C GLY A 14 6.51 -4.74 7.13
N ALA A 15 6.59 -3.50 6.61
CA ALA A 15 6.85 -3.21 5.21
C ALA A 15 8.33 -3.31 4.82
N SER A 16 9.20 -3.69 5.75
CA SER A 16 10.65 -3.78 5.53
C SER A 16 11.06 -4.91 4.58
N ARG A 17 10.24 -5.98 4.45
CA ARG A 17 10.52 -7.15 3.59
C ARG A 17 9.28 -7.98 3.31
N GLY A 18 9.43 -9.00 2.46
CA GLY A 18 8.41 -10.02 2.22
C GLY A 18 7.06 -9.43 1.77
N ILE A 19 5.98 -9.94 2.37
CA ILE A 19 4.61 -9.58 2.01
C ILE A 19 4.33 -8.11 2.27
N GLY A 20 4.78 -7.55 3.40
CA GLY A 20 4.53 -6.14 3.72
C GLY A 20 5.08 -5.20 2.64
N ARG A 21 6.33 -5.45 2.19
CA ARG A 21 6.93 -4.68 1.09
C ARG A 21 6.17 -4.84 -0.22
N ALA A 22 5.81 -6.08 -0.57
CA ALA A 22 5.07 -6.36 -1.80
C ALA A 22 3.69 -5.67 -1.82
N SER A 23 2.98 -5.71 -0.69
CA SER A 23 1.68 -5.06 -0.53
C SER A 23 1.78 -3.53 -0.64
N ALA A 24 2.79 -2.91 -0.02
CA ALA A 24 3.00 -1.46 -0.10
C ALA A 24 3.24 -1.00 -1.55
N ILE A 25 4.05 -1.74 -2.31
CA ILE A 25 4.30 -1.45 -3.73
C ILE A 25 3.02 -1.60 -4.55
N ALA A 26 2.29 -2.71 -4.39
CA ALA A 26 1.06 -2.95 -5.14
C ALA A 26 -0.05 -1.92 -4.86
N LEU A 27 -0.07 -1.33 -3.65
CA LEU A 27 -0.98 -0.23 -3.32
C LEU A 27 -0.56 1.08 -3.98
N ALA A 28 0.75 1.41 -3.94
CA ALA A 28 1.27 2.60 -4.60
C ALA A 28 1.02 2.56 -6.13
N GLU A 29 1.21 1.40 -6.77
CA GLU A 29 0.92 1.20 -8.21
C GLU A 29 -0.56 1.41 -8.57
N LYS A 30 -1.46 1.26 -7.59
CA LYS A 30 -2.90 1.52 -7.76
C LYS A 30 -3.28 2.97 -7.45
N GLY A 31 -2.32 3.86 -7.20
CA GLY A 31 -2.53 5.29 -6.99
C GLY A 31 -2.85 5.67 -5.54
N PHE A 32 -2.47 4.84 -4.57
CA PHE A 32 -2.55 5.20 -3.16
C PHE A 32 -1.33 6.00 -2.72
N ASP A 33 -1.55 6.94 -1.81
CA ASP A 33 -0.46 7.46 -0.98
C ASP A 33 -0.15 6.42 0.11
N VAL A 34 1.08 5.93 0.18
CA VAL A 34 1.43 4.82 1.08
C VAL A 34 2.38 5.27 2.18
N VAL A 35 1.98 5.07 3.43
CA VAL A 35 2.83 5.23 4.62
C VAL A 35 3.30 3.85 5.07
N VAL A 36 4.59 3.71 5.35
CA VAL A 36 5.19 2.43 5.73
C VAL A 36 5.88 2.50 7.09
N THR A 37 5.83 1.40 7.84
CA THR A 37 6.68 1.16 9.02
C THR A 37 7.23 -0.26 9.01
N ALA A 38 8.42 -0.43 9.59
CA ALA A 38 9.04 -1.74 9.82
C ALA A 38 8.30 -2.52 10.90
#